data_AF-A0A4V1UVG8-F1
#
_entry.id   AF-A0A4V1UVG8-F1
#
_cell.length_a   1.000
_cell.length_b   1.000
_cell.length_c   1.000
_cell.angle_alpha   90.00
_cell.angle_beta   90.00
_cell.angle_gamma   90.00
#
_symmetry.space_group_name_H-M   'P 1'
#
loop_
_entity.id
_entity.type
_entity.pdbx_description
1 polymer ?
#
loop_
_entity_poly.entity_id
_entity_poly.type
_entity_poly.pdbx_seq_one_letter_code
_entity_poly.pdbx_strand_id
1 'polypeptide(L)'
;MHRDQHTITAYHEAGHAVMAMANSSRVLEISNVASTVGRCFVRWASPDPISDDARWRSLLVLGAGMAAEFIHWNLHGRSDEASVGHFDDQLRRADTLWR
;
A
#
# COMPACT_ATOMS: atom_id res chain seq x y z
N MET A 1 5.73 19.36 -15.65
CA MET A 1 6.54 19.14 -14.45
C MET A 1 6.24 17.72 -13.99
N HIS A 2 7.16 16.78 -14.22
CA HIS A 2 7.03 15.42 -13.68
C HIS A 2 7.07 15.51 -12.16
N ARG A 3 6.15 14.85 -11.46
CA ARG A 3 6.15 14.83 -9.99
C ARG A 3 7.28 13.96 -9.49
N ASP A 4 7.75 14.26 -8.29
CA ASP A 4 8.73 13.42 -7.62
C ASP A 4 8.12 12.05 -7.31
N GLN A 5 8.65 11.02 -7.97
CA GLN A 5 8.21 9.65 -7.83
C GLN A 5 8.33 9.17 -6.37
N HIS A 6 9.30 9.69 -5.60
CA HIS A 6 9.41 9.37 -4.18
C HIS A 6 8.22 9.87 -3.38
N THR A 7 7.66 11.03 -3.74
CA THR A 7 6.48 11.57 -3.07
C THR A 7 5.25 10.71 -3.36
N ILE A 8 5.03 10.31 -4.61
CA ILE A 8 3.90 9.44 -5.00
C ILE A 8 3.97 8.11 -4.22
N THR A 9 5.13 7.46 -4.21
CA THR A 9 5.28 6.18 -3.52
C THR A 9 5.21 6.33 -1.99
N ALA A 10 5.62 7.46 -1.42
CA ALA A 10 5.41 7.72 0.00
C ALA A 10 3.91 7.81 0.37
N TYR A 11 3.09 8.45 -0.48
CA TYR A 11 1.64 8.48 -0.29
C TYR A 11 1.01 7.09 -0.46
N HIS A 12 1.51 6.29 -1.40
CA HIS A 12 1.09 4.91 -1.59
C HIS A 12 1.26 4.07 -0.31
N GLU A 13 2.48 4.03 0.24
CA GLU A 13 2.73 3.26 1.46
C GLU A 13 1.99 3.81 2.68
N ALA A 14 1.82 5.13 2.76
CA ALA A 14 1.01 5.76 3.79
C ALA A 14 -0.46 5.29 3.71
N GLY A 15 -1.00 5.10 2.50
CA GLY A 15 -2.34 4.55 2.29
C GLY A 15 -2.52 3.17 2.91
N HIS A 16 -1.58 2.25 2.66
CA HIS A 16 -1.60 0.94 3.30
C HIS A 16 -1.47 1.03 4.82
N ALA A 17 -0.52 1.81 5.33
CA ALA A 17 -0.29 1.92 6.77
C ALA A 17 -1.51 2.47 7.51
N VAL A 18 -2.13 3.54 6.98
CA VAL A 18 -3.34 4.13 7.56
C VAL A 18 -4.49 3.14 7.56
N MET A 19 -4.71 2.42 6.46
CA MET A 19 -5.78 1.42 6.40
C MET A 19 -5.52 0.23 7.31
N ALA A 20 -4.26 -0.21 7.46
CA ALA A 20 -3.88 -1.26 8.39
C ALA A 20 -4.20 -0.85 9.84
N MET A 21 -3.82 0.38 10.22
CA MET A 21 -4.14 0.94 11.54
C MET A 21 -5.66 1.06 11.76
N ALA A 22 -6.41 1.52 10.76
CA ALA A 22 -7.88 1.61 10.83
C ALA A 22 -8.54 0.23 11.01
N ASN A 23 -7.96 -0.81 10.41
CA ASN A 23 -8.40 -2.20 10.54
C ASN A 23 -7.91 -2.90 11.82
N SER A 24 -7.35 -2.14 12.78
CA SER A 24 -6.78 -2.63 14.04
C SER A 24 -5.56 -3.53 13.87
N SER A 25 -4.90 -3.47 12.71
CA SER A 25 -3.62 -4.16 12.49
C SER A 25 -2.47 -3.28 12.97
N ARG A 26 -1.48 -3.89 13.61
CA ARG A 26 -0.27 -3.18 14.04
C ARG A 26 0.67 -3.02 12.85
N VAL A 27 0.95 -1.79 12.45
CA VAL A 27 2.06 -1.49 11.52
C VAL A 27 3.38 -1.77 12.24
N LEU A 28 4.20 -2.61 11.62
CA LEU A 28 5.51 -3.03 12.14
C LEU A 28 6.62 -2.15 11.56
N GLU A 29 6.49 -1.80 10.29
CA GLU A 29 7.53 -1.09 9.55
C GLU A 29 6.90 -0.37 8.35
N ILE A 30 7.40 0.83 8.06
CA ILE A 30 7.12 1.57 6.83
C ILE A 30 8.44 2.16 6.34
N SER A 31 8.73 2.00 5.06
CA SER A 31 9.95 2.48 4.43
C SER A 31 9.66 3.06 3.06
N ASN A 32 10.25 4.21 2.78
CA ASN A 32 10.27 4.84 1.46
C ASN A 32 11.57 4.53 0.68
N VAL A 33 12.37 3.59 1.18
CA VAL A 33 13.61 3.13 0.56
C VAL A 33 13.33 1.82 -0.17
N ALA A 34 13.84 1.71 -1.39
CA ALA A 34 13.72 0.50 -2.19
C ALA A 34 14.30 -0.72 -1.45
N SER A 35 13.55 -1.81 -1.47
CA SER A 35 13.93 -3.11 -0.91
C SER A 35 14.05 -4.13 -2.05
N THR A 36 14.46 -5.36 -1.72
CA THR A 36 14.50 -6.47 -2.68
C THR A 36 13.12 -6.89 -3.21
N VAL A 37 12.02 -6.40 -2.62
CA VAL A 37 10.63 -6.78 -2.94
C VAL A 37 9.76 -5.60 -3.40
N GLY A 38 10.36 -4.44 -3.69
CA GLY A 38 9.62 -3.27 -4.20
C GLY A 38 10.33 -1.94 -3.96
N ARG A 39 9.85 -0.87 -4.58
CA ARG A 39 10.44 0.48 -4.48
C ARG A 39 10.28 1.11 -3.10
N CYS A 40 9.29 0.66 -2.32
CA CYS A 40 9.01 1.00 -0.93
C CYS A 40 8.27 -0.19 -0.28
N PHE A 41 8.03 -0.15 1.04
CA PHE A 41 7.19 -1.17 1.66
C PHE A 41 6.55 -0.73 2.97
N VAL A 42 5.43 -1.40 3.28
CA VAL A 42 4.82 -1.45 4.60
C VAL A 42 4.69 -2.89 5.05
N ARG A 43 4.96 -3.14 6.33
CA ARG A 43 4.72 -4.42 6.99
C ARG A 43 3.75 -4.20 8.14
N TRP A 44 2.77 -5.07 8.26
CA TRP A 44 1.84 -5.09 9.38
C TRP A 44 1.67 -6.51 9.91
N ALA A 45 1.27 -6.61 11.16
CA ALA A 45 0.94 -7.89 11.78
C ALA A 45 -0.41 -8.38 11.25
N SER A 46 -0.44 -9.60 10.74
CA SER A 46 -1.68 -10.33 10.46
C SER A 46 -2.01 -11.24 11.65
N PRO A 47 -3.29 -11.36 12.05
CA PRO A 47 -3.68 -12.35 13.06
C PRO A 47 -3.45 -13.79 12.55
N ASP A 48 -3.02 -14.66 13.46
CA ASP A 48 -2.85 -16.10 13.24
C ASP A 48 -3.61 -16.88 14.34
N PRO A 49 -4.62 -17.71 14.00
CA PRO A 49 -5.10 -18.00 12.65
C PRO A 49 -5.85 -16.82 12.02
N ILE A 50 -5.72 -16.69 10.69
CA ILE A 50 -6.40 -15.62 9.97
C ILE A 50 -7.90 -15.93 9.81
N SER A 51 -8.76 -15.07 10.36
CA SER A 51 -10.21 -15.15 10.19
C SER A 51 -10.64 -14.61 8.82
N ASP A 52 -11.85 -14.93 8.37
CA ASP A 52 -12.40 -14.38 7.12
C ASP A 52 -12.51 -12.86 7.15
N ASP A 53 -12.88 -12.29 8.31
CA ASP A 53 -12.90 -10.84 8.52
C ASP A 53 -11.51 -10.23 8.37
N ALA A 54 -10.47 -10.88 8.92
CA ALA A 54 -9.09 -10.43 8.75
C ALA A 54 -8.61 -10.52 7.28
N ARG A 55 -9.09 -11.49 6.51
CA ARG A 55 -8.83 -11.58 5.06
C ARG A 55 -9.46 -10.40 4.31
N TRP A 56 -10.72 -10.07 4.59
CA TRP A 56 -11.39 -8.91 3.97
C TRP A 56 -10.71 -7.59 4.31
N ARG A 57 -10.34 -7.39 5.58
CA ARG A 57 -9.57 -6.21 6.00
C ARG A 57 -8.22 -6.12 5.29
N SER A 58 -7.52 -7.24 5.11
CA SER A 58 -6.25 -7.28 4.37
C SER A 58 -6.41 -6.87 2.91
N LEU A 59 -7.52 -7.26 2.26
CA LEU A 59 -7.83 -6.81 0.90
C LEU A 59 -8.08 -5.29 0.83
N LEU A 60 -8.72 -4.70 1.85
CA LEU A 60 -8.88 -3.25 1.94
C LEU A 60 -7.54 -2.54 2.11
N VAL A 61 -6.65 -3.09 2.96
CA VAL A 61 -5.28 -2.57 3.13
C VAL A 61 -4.54 -2.56 1.79
N LEU A 62 -4.55 -3.67 1.06
CA LEU A 62 -3.91 -3.78 -0.25
C LEU A 62 -4.49 -2.78 -1.29
N GLY A 63 -5.78 -2.47 -1.22
CA GLY A 63 -6.37 -1.45 -2.10
C GLY A 63 -6.04 0.00 -1.71
N ALA A 64 -5.65 0.25 -0.47
CA ALA A 64 -5.54 1.60 0.08
C ALA A 64 -4.35 2.39 -0.46
N GLY A 65 -3.27 1.73 -0.88
CA GLY A 65 -2.12 2.41 -1.50
C GLY A 65 -2.52 3.10 -2.81
N MET A 66 -3.21 2.39 -3.70
CA MET A 66 -3.79 2.95 -4.91
C MET A 66 -4.81 4.06 -4.64
N ALA A 67 -5.65 3.90 -3.61
CA ALA A 67 -6.63 4.92 -3.25
C ALA A 67 -5.94 6.22 -2.79
N ALA A 68 -4.87 6.11 -1.99
CA ALA A 68 -4.08 7.25 -1.55
C ALA A 68 -3.37 7.94 -2.72
N GLU A 69 -2.79 7.18 -3.65
CA GLU A 69 -2.23 7.73 -4.90
C GLU A 69 -3.28 8.50 -5.71
N PHE A 70 -4.48 7.93 -5.88
CA PHE A 70 -5.55 8.58 -6.64
C PHE A 70 -6.04 9.88 -5.99
N ILE A 71 -6.17 9.89 -4.66
CA ILE A 71 -6.54 11.11 -3.92
C ILE A 71 -5.45 12.17 -4.07
N HIS A 72 -4.19 11.79 -3.85
CA HIS A 72 -3.05 12.69 -4.01
C HIS A 72 -2.99 13.25 -5.45
N TRP A 73 -3.17 12.39 -6.45
CA TRP A 73 -3.21 12.78 -7.85
C TRP A 73 -4.31 13.81 -8.15
N ASN A 74 -5.54 13.57 -7.68
CA ASN A 74 -6.65 14.52 -7.89
C ASN A 74 -6.42 15.88 -7.22
N LEU A 75 -5.78 15.91 -6.05
CA LEU A 75 -5.51 17.15 -5.31
C LEU A 75 -4.43 18.02 -5.96
N HIS A 76 -3.51 17.43 -6.73
CA HIS A 76 -2.35 18.12 -7.29
C HIS A 76 -2.40 18.32 -8.81
N GLY A 77 -3.54 18.04 -9.45
CA GLY A 77 -3.78 18.20 -10.90
C GLY A 77 -3.66 16.89 -11.68
N ARG A 78 -4.29 16.78 -12.85
CA ARG A 78 -4.28 15.52 -13.62
C ARG A 78 -3.08 15.48 -14.57
N SER A 79 -1.95 14.94 -14.12
CA SER A 79 -0.83 14.52 -15.00
C SER A 79 -1.01 13.05 -15.41
N ASP A 80 -0.33 12.58 -16.46
CA ASP A 80 -0.40 11.19 -16.96
C ASP A 80 0.23 10.13 -16.02
N GLU A 81 0.42 10.45 -14.74
CA GLU A 81 1.16 9.68 -13.72
C GLU A 81 0.24 8.87 -12.78
N ALA A 82 -0.98 8.55 -13.21
CA ALA A 82 -1.89 7.76 -12.38
C ALA A 82 -1.39 6.31 -12.22
N SER A 83 -1.29 5.82 -10.98
CA SER A 83 -1.05 4.40 -10.62
C SER A 83 0.38 3.86 -10.80
N VAL A 84 1.43 4.67 -10.61
CA VAL A 84 2.82 4.20 -10.79
C VAL A 84 3.29 3.23 -9.69
N GLY A 85 2.76 3.31 -8.46
CA GLY A 85 3.07 2.34 -7.39
C GLY A 85 2.33 1.01 -7.52
N HIS A 86 1.28 0.94 -8.33
CA HIS A 86 0.44 -0.25 -8.51
C HIS A 86 1.19 -1.50 -9.00
N PHE A 87 2.30 -1.33 -9.73
CA PHE A 87 3.03 -2.47 -10.31
C PHE A 87 3.64 -3.40 -9.24
N ASP A 88 3.94 -2.92 -8.03
CA ASP A 88 4.50 -3.74 -6.96
C ASP A 88 3.43 -4.55 -6.19
N ASP A 89 2.17 -4.09 -6.15
CA ASP A 89 1.06 -4.75 -5.42
C ASP A 89 0.66 -6.10 -6.03
N GLN A 90 0.82 -6.24 -7.34
CA GLN A 90 0.45 -7.48 -8.05
C GLN A 90 1.32 -8.67 -7.63
N LEU A 91 2.58 -8.43 -7.24
CA LEU A 91 3.52 -9.47 -6.81
C LEU A 91 3.25 -9.92 -5.36
N ARG A 92 2.86 -9.02 -4.46
CA ARG A 92 2.57 -9.35 -3.04
C ARG A 92 1.30 -10.16 -2.82
N ARG A 93 0.35 -10.11 -3.77
CA ARG A 93 -0.87 -10.93 -3.74
C ARG A 93 -0.59 -12.44 -3.69
N ALA A 94 0.52 -12.88 -4.28
CA ALA A 94 0.86 -14.30 -4.35
C ALA A 94 1.26 -14.90 -2.99
N ASP A 95 1.95 -14.12 -2.15
CA ASP A 95 2.54 -14.63 -0.91
C ASP A 95 1.63 -14.55 0.32
N THR A 96 0.59 -13.69 0.29
CA THR A 96 -0.21 -13.35 1.48
C THR A 96 -1.51 -14.17 1.59
N LEU A 97 -2.00 -14.76 0.49
CA LEU A 97 -3.31 -15.42 0.45
C LEU A 97 -3.27 -16.96 0.68
N TRP A 98 -2.09 -17.57 0.65
CA TRP A 98 -1.92 -19.04 0.63
C TRP A 98 -1.06 -19.62 1.76
N ARG A 99 -0.85 -18.87 2.84
CA ARG A 99 -0.28 -19.40 4.09
C ARG A 99 -1.30 -19.36 5.21
#